data_AF-A0A1L3JGV4-F1
#
_entry.id   AF-A0A1L3JGV4-F1
#
_cell.length_a   1.000
_cell.length_b   1.000
_cell.length_c   1.000
_cell.angle_alpha   90.00
_cell.angle_beta   90.00
_cell.angle_gamma   90.00
#
_symmetry.space_group_name_H-M   'P 1'
#
loop_
_entity.id
_entity.type
_entity.pdbx_description
1 polymer ?
#
loop_
_entity_poly.entity_id
_entity_poly.type
_entity_poly.pdbx_seq_one_letter_code
_entity_poly.pdbx_strand_id
1 'polypeptide(L)'
;MNLKTQIKMKRKQFNISVVLFLFVATVFAQKSDKKITEQFTTNKDVVVEINASNAEINVETWSKNKVAVEATVEVEGLSKEEAEKYLNNWKFEALGNKSKVVINANGNNFHSFGRNNFVHFNTDTHNFPIVIPEMPEIPEFPEIMMLPEFAEDFEIIVLPEEELELAFKGIEEIDFDFDKYAKEGGDYFIQWKDGVNDVTIKSKKEWEAFKKTKKYKKFKESMKKSRETMKKSHATMLKSRETREKHREIAEKSREEAHKKAREAIEKSRLSHKKHSKEIREALAKAQKSLKKSKLDFMFLNESGDITINGKKVKITKKITIKVPKDATFDLNTRHSKVKLPKGKTSGKVSYGTFNSEGLNGGKLNISYSPVTIADLNACTLFLNNVTDAKIASVTNSKVNTSSSGLIIENIDKNVSLKNEFGELTIDNFQSNFGEFNITLMNSEAILNLGKTKTNFKYQTNKIKLDNKRVNTITRNAPKDNVINVFGGFSSLVIK
;
A
#
# COMPACT_ATOMS: atom_id res chain seq x y z
N MET A 1 59.82 -85.07 15.07
CA MET A 1 59.26 -83.71 15.13
C MET A 1 58.86 -83.26 13.72
N ASN A 2 57.62 -83.49 13.29
CA ASN A 2 56.69 -82.43 12.87
C ASN A 2 55.39 -83.02 12.32
N LEU A 3 54.29 -82.52 12.87
CA LEU A 3 52.91 -82.93 12.65
C LEU A 3 52.41 -82.53 11.26
N LYS A 4 51.59 -83.39 10.63
CA LYS A 4 50.58 -82.95 9.66
C LYS A 4 49.21 -83.39 10.14
N THR A 5 48.52 -82.50 10.84
CA THR A 5 47.11 -82.65 11.18
C THR A 5 46.30 -81.83 10.18
N GLN A 6 45.57 -82.49 9.27
CA GLN A 6 44.60 -81.82 8.41
C GLN A 6 43.34 -81.50 9.23
N ILE A 7 43.04 -80.21 9.41
CA ILE A 7 41.76 -79.74 9.96
C ILE A 7 40.81 -79.49 8.78
N LYS A 8 39.78 -80.32 8.64
CA LYS A 8 38.69 -80.15 7.68
C LYS A 8 37.64 -79.20 8.28
N MET A 9 37.68 -77.91 7.95
CA MET A 9 36.62 -76.97 8.33
C MET A 9 35.36 -77.20 7.50
N LYS A 10 34.28 -77.71 8.12
CA LYS A 10 32.92 -77.63 7.55
C LYS A 10 32.40 -76.21 7.71
N ARG A 11 32.44 -75.41 6.64
CA ARG A 11 31.70 -74.13 6.55
C ARG A 11 30.20 -74.44 6.56
N LYS A 12 29.50 -74.15 7.66
CA LYS A 12 28.04 -73.99 7.63
C LYS A 12 27.75 -72.72 6.82
N GLN A 13 27.19 -72.87 5.62
CA GLN A 13 26.63 -71.76 4.87
C GLN A 13 25.39 -71.27 5.62
N PHE A 14 25.57 -70.29 6.50
CA PHE A 14 24.44 -69.52 7.02
C PHE A 14 23.93 -68.60 5.91
N ASN A 15 22.63 -68.65 5.65
CA ASN A 15 21.92 -67.83 4.67
C ASN A 15 22.02 -66.33 5.02
N ILE A 16 23.13 -65.69 4.66
CA ILE A 16 23.35 -64.23 4.80
C ILE A 16 22.44 -63.44 3.82
N SER A 17 21.81 -64.10 2.84
CA SER A 17 20.91 -63.45 1.88
C SER A 17 19.56 -63.01 2.47
N VAL A 18 19.13 -63.53 3.63
CA VAL A 18 17.85 -63.11 4.26
C VAL A 18 18.02 -61.89 5.16
N VAL A 19 19.22 -61.66 5.71
CA VAL A 19 19.49 -60.50 6.58
C VAL A 19 19.76 -59.23 5.76
N LEU A 20 20.23 -59.35 4.52
CA LEU A 20 20.46 -58.20 3.64
C LEU A 20 19.18 -57.66 2.96
N PHE A 21 18.10 -58.45 2.93
CA PHE A 21 16.80 -58.00 2.38
C PHE A 21 15.96 -57.18 3.39
N LEU A 22 16.36 -57.13 4.67
CA LEU A 22 15.63 -56.40 5.72
C LEU A 22 16.09 -54.94 5.91
N PHE A 23 17.15 -54.49 5.22
CA PHE A 23 17.73 -53.15 5.43
C PHE A 23 17.35 -52.08 4.40
N VAL A 24 16.48 -52.38 3.43
CA VAL A 24 15.97 -51.39 2.43
C VAL A 24 14.50 -51.03 2.67
N ALA A 25 14.00 -51.18 3.90
CA ALA A 25 12.83 -50.44 4.33
C ALA A 25 13.25 -48.99 4.63
N THR A 26 13.61 -48.23 3.60
CA THR A 26 13.68 -46.78 3.70
C THR A 26 12.30 -46.32 4.17
N VAL A 27 12.24 -45.82 5.40
CA VAL A 27 11.06 -45.19 5.98
C VAL A 27 10.76 -43.96 5.14
N PHE A 28 10.05 -44.13 4.03
CA PHE A 28 9.40 -43.03 3.35
C PHE A 28 8.40 -42.47 4.35
N ALA A 29 8.53 -41.19 4.69
CA ALA A 29 7.52 -40.48 5.45
C ALA A 29 6.16 -40.74 4.78
N GLN A 30 5.23 -41.35 5.52
CA GLN A 30 3.94 -41.76 4.99
C GLN A 30 3.13 -40.51 4.65
N LYS A 31 3.03 -40.21 3.34
CA LYS A 31 2.19 -39.16 2.77
C LYS A 31 0.78 -39.71 2.61
N SER A 32 -0.22 -38.99 3.10
CA SER A 32 -1.63 -39.29 2.84
C SER A 32 -2.27 -38.08 2.18
N ASP A 33 -2.98 -38.28 1.08
CA ASP A 33 -3.60 -37.20 0.32
C ASP A 33 -5.09 -37.45 0.04
N LYS A 34 -5.82 -36.36 -0.19
CA LYS A 34 -7.21 -36.37 -0.66
C LYS A 34 -7.34 -35.36 -1.78
N LYS A 35 -7.96 -35.80 -2.88
CA LYS A 35 -8.22 -34.99 -4.07
C LYS A 35 -9.72 -34.87 -4.32
N ILE A 36 -10.17 -33.65 -4.57
CA ILE A 36 -11.55 -33.30 -4.93
C ILE A 36 -11.50 -32.59 -6.29
N THR A 37 -12.36 -32.99 -7.20
CA THR A 37 -12.45 -32.41 -8.55
C THR A 37 -13.89 -32.05 -8.86
N GLU A 38 -14.13 -30.78 -9.20
CA GLU A 38 -15.44 -30.26 -9.52
C GLU A 38 -15.40 -29.53 -10.87
N GLN A 39 -16.53 -29.56 -11.60
CA GLN A 39 -16.63 -28.88 -12.88
C GLN A 39 -18.00 -28.25 -13.09
N PHE A 40 -17.98 -26.97 -13.48
CA PHE A 40 -19.18 -26.17 -13.72
C PHE A 40 -19.18 -25.68 -15.17
N THR A 41 -20.32 -25.79 -15.85
CA THR A 41 -20.50 -25.16 -17.17
C THR A 41 -20.95 -23.72 -16.96
N THR A 42 -20.21 -22.77 -17.54
CA THR A 42 -20.33 -21.34 -17.22
C THR A 42 -20.37 -20.47 -18.46
N ASN A 43 -20.71 -19.21 -18.29
CA ASN A 43 -20.46 -18.18 -19.30
C ASN A 43 -18.95 -17.86 -19.35
N LYS A 44 -18.53 -17.10 -20.37
CA LYS A 44 -17.13 -16.66 -20.53
C LYS A 44 -16.71 -15.64 -19.47
N ASP A 45 -17.64 -14.77 -19.08
CA ASP A 45 -17.51 -13.67 -18.13
C ASP A 45 -17.87 -14.07 -16.68
N VAL A 46 -17.79 -15.36 -16.37
CA VAL A 46 -18.13 -15.90 -15.05
C VAL A 46 -17.34 -15.23 -13.92
N VAL A 47 -18.01 -14.96 -12.81
CA VAL A 47 -17.38 -14.51 -11.55
C VAL A 47 -16.91 -15.72 -10.76
N VAL A 48 -15.62 -15.80 -10.47
CA VAL A 48 -15.02 -16.85 -9.64
C VAL A 48 -14.63 -16.24 -8.29
N GLU A 49 -15.42 -16.57 -7.27
CA GLU A 49 -15.17 -16.17 -5.88
C GLU A 49 -14.30 -17.23 -5.18
N ILE A 50 -13.17 -16.81 -4.64
CA ILE A 50 -12.18 -17.69 -4.01
C ILE A 50 -12.01 -17.31 -2.55
N ASN A 51 -12.64 -18.10 -1.68
CA ASN A 51 -12.57 -18.00 -0.23
C ASN A 51 -11.62 -19.08 0.30
N ALA A 52 -10.38 -18.73 0.65
CA ALA A 52 -9.39 -19.73 1.04
C ALA A 52 -8.43 -19.27 2.14
N SER A 53 -8.02 -20.23 2.99
CA SER A 53 -7.01 -20.01 4.02
C SER A 53 -5.94 -21.10 4.01
N ASN A 54 -4.69 -20.70 4.21
CA ASN A 54 -3.55 -21.62 4.28
C ASN A 54 -3.43 -22.54 3.05
N ALA A 55 -3.63 -21.99 1.84
CA ALA A 55 -3.63 -22.75 0.60
C ALA A 55 -2.74 -22.13 -0.48
N GLU A 56 -2.21 -22.97 -1.35
CA GLU A 56 -1.62 -22.57 -2.63
C GLU A 56 -2.73 -22.59 -3.70
N ILE A 57 -2.98 -21.44 -4.31
CA ILE A 57 -4.05 -21.22 -5.26
C ILE A 57 -3.42 -20.87 -6.60
N ASN A 58 -3.63 -21.71 -7.60
CA ASN A 58 -3.15 -21.50 -8.96
C ASN A 58 -4.34 -21.44 -9.91
N VAL A 59 -4.55 -20.28 -10.53
CA VAL A 59 -5.61 -20.09 -11.52
C VAL A 59 -5.00 -20.02 -12.91
N GLU A 60 -5.60 -20.74 -13.86
CA GLU A 60 -5.17 -20.83 -15.24
C GLU A 60 -6.34 -20.56 -16.18
N THR A 61 -6.09 -19.87 -17.29
CA THR A 61 -7.12 -19.66 -18.31
C THR A 61 -7.12 -20.78 -19.36
N TRP A 62 -8.29 -21.06 -19.94
CA TRP A 62 -8.44 -21.99 -21.07
C TRP A 62 -9.52 -21.55 -22.05
N SER A 63 -9.64 -22.26 -23.18
CA SER A 63 -10.60 -21.97 -24.25
C SER A 63 -12.00 -22.58 -24.03
N LYS A 64 -12.29 -23.13 -22.84
CA LYS A 64 -13.58 -23.77 -22.54
C LYS A 64 -14.47 -22.87 -21.70
N ASN A 65 -15.77 -22.87 -21.99
CA ASN A 65 -16.81 -22.21 -21.21
C ASN A 65 -17.18 -23.03 -19.95
N LYS A 66 -16.16 -23.35 -19.16
CA LYS A 66 -16.28 -24.17 -17.96
C LYS A 66 -15.32 -23.64 -16.90
N VAL A 67 -15.67 -23.81 -15.64
CA VAL A 67 -14.74 -23.69 -14.52
C VAL A 67 -14.46 -25.09 -14.01
N ALA A 68 -13.20 -25.49 -13.95
CA ALA A 68 -12.78 -26.76 -13.35
C ALA A 68 -11.92 -26.47 -12.12
N VAL A 69 -12.25 -27.12 -11.01
CA VAL A 69 -11.56 -26.94 -9.73
C VAL A 69 -10.97 -28.27 -9.32
N GLU A 70 -9.68 -28.30 -9.05
CA GLU A 70 -8.97 -29.43 -8.49
C GLU A 70 -8.37 -29.00 -7.15
N ALA A 71 -8.83 -29.59 -6.06
CA ALA A 71 -8.35 -29.30 -4.73
C ALA A 71 -7.69 -30.54 -4.12
N THR A 72 -6.44 -30.42 -3.69
CA THR A 72 -5.68 -31.49 -3.06
C THR A 72 -5.23 -31.06 -1.68
N VAL A 73 -5.34 -31.96 -0.70
CA VAL A 73 -4.76 -31.79 0.62
C VAL A 73 -3.84 -32.96 0.90
N GLU A 74 -2.59 -32.67 1.25
CA GLU A 74 -1.55 -33.66 1.57
C GLU A 74 -1.13 -33.46 3.03
N VAL A 75 -1.06 -34.58 3.77
CA VAL A 75 -0.65 -34.64 5.17
C VAL A 75 0.57 -35.56 5.29
N GLU A 76 1.65 -35.03 5.83
CA GLU A 76 2.90 -35.75 6.10
C GLU A 76 3.21 -35.76 7.60
N GLY A 77 3.84 -36.83 8.08
CA GLY A 77 4.38 -36.89 9.45
C GLY A 77 3.40 -37.40 10.52
N LEU A 78 2.21 -37.85 10.11
CA LEU A 78 1.19 -38.45 10.96
C LEU A 78 1.00 -39.94 10.68
N SER A 79 0.36 -40.65 11.61
CA SER A 79 -0.14 -42.00 11.34
C SER A 79 -1.26 -41.95 10.29
N LYS A 80 -1.46 -43.05 9.55
CA LYS A 80 -2.54 -43.18 8.56
C LYS A 80 -3.91 -42.80 9.13
N GLU A 81 -4.25 -43.28 10.31
CA GLU A 81 -5.54 -43.04 10.96
C GLU A 81 -5.75 -41.55 11.29
N GLU A 82 -4.72 -40.89 11.82
CA GLU A 82 -4.77 -39.45 12.14
C GLU A 82 -4.81 -38.58 10.89
N ALA A 83 -4.07 -38.96 9.86
CA ALA A 83 -4.08 -38.29 8.57
C ALA A 83 -5.46 -38.42 7.92
N GLU A 84 -6.03 -39.62 7.86
CA GLU A 84 -7.38 -39.86 7.34
C GLU A 84 -8.45 -39.05 8.09
N LYS A 85 -8.36 -38.96 9.42
CA LYS A 85 -9.26 -38.11 10.22
C LYS A 85 -9.20 -36.64 9.79
N TYR A 86 -8.01 -36.11 9.52
CA TYR A 86 -7.87 -34.74 9.02
C TYR A 86 -8.44 -34.57 7.61
N LEU A 87 -8.12 -35.50 6.70
CA LEU A 87 -8.58 -35.49 5.32
C LEU A 87 -10.11 -35.57 5.23
N ASN A 88 -10.74 -36.35 6.12
CA ASN A 88 -12.20 -36.47 6.21
C ASN A 88 -12.87 -35.20 6.75
N ASN A 89 -12.21 -34.49 7.66
CA ASN A 89 -12.72 -33.25 8.23
C ASN A 89 -12.46 -32.01 7.36
N TRP A 90 -11.66 -32.12 6.29
CA TRP A 90 -11.41 -31.01 5.36
C TRP A 90 -12.68 -30.52 4.69
N LYS A 91 -13.19 -29.38 5.15
CA LYS A 91 -14.36 -28.70 4.58
C LYS A 91 -13.94 -27.90 3.34
N PHE A 92 -13.96 -28.58 2.21
CA PHE A 92 -13.87 -27.98 0.89
C PHE A 92 -15.25 -28.03 0.23
N GLU A 93 -15.66 -26.93 -0.38
CA GLU A 93 -16.91 -26.82 -1.12
C GLU A 93 -16.68 -25.97 -2.36
N ALA A 94 -17.19 -26.43 -3.50
CA ALA A 94 -17.29 -25.62 -4.70
C ALA A 94 -18.73 -25.69 -5.21
N LEU A 95 -19.36 -24.53 -5.38
CA LEU A 95 -20.73 -24.40 -5.86
C LEU A 95 -20.73 -23.43 -7.03
N GLY A 96 -21.49 -23.72 -8.08
CA GLY A 96 -21.46 -22.87 -9.26
C GLY A 96 -22.69 -23.00 -10.13
N ASN A 97 -23.02 -21.88 -10.78
CA ASN A 97 -24.00 -21.81 -11.86
C ASN A 97 -23.34 -21.14 -13.08
N LYS A 98 -24.16 -20.73 -14.07
CA LYS A 98 -23.64 -20.14 -15.30
C LYS A 98 -22.89 -18.82 -15.10
N SER A 99 -23.24 -18.02 -14.10
CA SER A 99 -22.70 -16.67 -13.89
C SER A 99 -21.69 -16.57 -12.77
N LYS A 100 -21.74 -17.47 -11.78
CA LYS A 100 -20.86 -17.43 -10.61
C LYS A 100 -20.44 -18.81 -10.14
N VAL A 101 -19.18 -18.95 -9.79
CA VAL A 101 -18.60 -20.13 -9.11
C VAL A 101 -17.96 -19.66 -7.81
N VAL A 102 -18.33 -20.26 -6.69
CA VAL A 102 -17.81 -19.98 -5.36
C VAL A 102 -16.99 -21.18 -4.89
N ILE A 103 -15.76 -20.93 -4.48
CA ILE A 103 -14.82 -21.93 -3.99
C ILE A 103 -14.49 -21.60 -2.54
N ASN A 104 -14.94 -22.46 -1.64
CA ASN A 104 -14.77 -22.35 -0.20
C ASN A 104 -13.77 -23.41 0.30
N ALA A 105 -12.58 -22.95 0.70
CA ALA A 105 -11.50 -23.76 1.25
C ALA A 105 -11.00 -23.25 2.61
N ASN A 106 -11.81 -22.43 3.30
CA ASN A 106 -11.51 -21.86 4.61
C ASN A 106 -11.51 -22.90 5.75
N GLY A 107 -12.00 -24.12 5.49
CA GLY A 107 -12.13 -25.18 6.48
C GLY A 107 -10.81 -25.88 6.80
N ASN A 108 -10.21 -25.54 7.93
CA ASN A 108 -9.82 -26.49 8.99
C ASN A 108 -8.93 -25.76 9.99
N ASN A 109 -9.42 -25.57 11.22
CA ASN A 109 -8.52 -25.34 12.33
C ASN A 109 -7.78 -26.63 12.63
N PHE A 110 -6.47 -26.52 12.83
CA PHE A 110 -5.61 -27.64 13.24
C PHE A 110 -6.02 -28.25 14.59
N HIS A 111 -6.96 -27.63 15.31
CA HIS A 111 -7.64 -28.16 16.50
C HIS A 111 -8.43 -29.46 16.25
N SER A 112 -8.49 -29.96 15.01
CA SER A 112 -9.22 -31.18 14.62
C SER A 112 -8.44 -32.49 14.84
N PHE A 113 -7.15 -32.46 15.17
CA PHE A 113 -6.41 -33.69 15.51
C PHE A 113 -6.75 -34.11 16.94
N GLY A 114 -7.40 -35.27 17.15
CA GLY A 114 -7.47 -35.99 18.45
C GLY A 114 -8.31 -35.39 19.58
N ARG A 115 -8.45 -36.10 20.71
CA ARG A 115 -9.35 -35.80 21.87
C ARG A 115 -8.94 -34.52 22.63
N ASN A 116 -9.85 -33.99 23.46
CA ASN A 116 -9.74 -32.86 24.41
C ASN A 116 -8.56 -32.89 25.42
N ASN A 117 -7.41 -33.48 25.09
CA ASN A 117 -6.28 -33.73 25.98
C ASN A 117 -4.96 -33.13 25.50
N PHE A 118 -4.97 -32.25 24.51
CA PHE A 118 -3.76 -31.54 24.11
C PHE A 118 -3.46 -30.40 25.08
N VAL A 119 -2.24 -30.38 25.60
CA VAL A 119 -1.72 -29.22 26.34
C VAL A 119 -1.48 -28.11 25.32
N HIS A 120 -2.43 -27.20 25.22
CA HIS A 120 -2.30 -26.00 24.41
C HIS A 120 -1.46 -24.98 25.17
N PHE A 121 -0.32 -24.56 24.60
CA PHE A 121 0.36 -23.35 25.02
C PHE A 121 -0.32 -22.13 24.38
N ASN A 122 -1.62 -21.99 24.63
CA ASN A 122 -2.33 -20.74 24.37
C ASN A 122 -2.62 -20.10 25.73
N THR A 123 -2.43 -18.79 25.82
CA THR A 123 -2.29 -17.99 27.06
C THR A 123 -3.52 -17.97 27.95
N ASP A 124 -4.65 -18.55 27.52
CA ASP A 124 -5.94 -18.28 28.14
C ASP A 124 -6.51 -19.49 28.90
N THR A 125 -5.92 -20.68 28.77
CA THR A 125 -6.38 -21.89 29.48
C THR A 125 -5.23 -22.57 30.22
N HIS A 126 -5.01 -22.15 31.46
CA HIS A 126 -3.95 -22.63 32.35
C HIS A 126 -4.22 -24.07 32.80
N ASN A 127 -3.39 -25.02 32.37
CA ASN A 127 -3.27 -26.34 33.04
C ASN A 127 -1.82 -26.77 33.29
N PHE A 128 -0.86 -25.85 33.15
CA PHE A 128 0.53 -26.02 33.58
C PHE A 128 1.01 -24.72 34.24
N PRO A 129 1.76 -24.78 35.37
CA PRO A 129 2.31 -23.61 36.03
C PRO A 129 3.52 -23.10 35.23
N ILE A 130 3.27 -22.46 34.09
CA ILE A 130 4.26 -21.70 33.35
C ILE A 130 3.95 -20.24 33.63
N VAL A 131 4.85 -19.60 34.36
CA VAL A 131 4.81 -18.14 34.54
C VAL A 131 5.23 -17.53 33.21
N ILE A 132 4.25 -17.22 32.37
CA ILE A 132 4.46 -16.39 31.18
C ILE A 132 4.59 -14.95 31.70
N PRO A 133 5.70 -14.24 31.45
CA PRO A 133 5.80 -12.84 31.84
C PRO A 133 4.66 -12.06 31.16
N GLU A 134 3.96 -11.22 31.92
CA GLU A 134 2.88 -10.37 31.40
C GLU A 134 3.40 -9.61 30.18
N MET A 135 2.69 -9.72 29.05
CA MET A 135 3.01 -8.88 27.91
C MET A 135 2.75 -7.42 28.33
N PRO A 136 3.71 -6.51 28.15
CA PRO A 136 3.43 -5.10 28.33
C PRO A 136 2.30 -4.72 27.37
N GLU A 137 1.29 -4.03 27.89
CA GLU A 137 0.21 -3.47 27.08
C GLU A 137 0.82 -2.75 25.87
N ILE A 138 0.28 -3.02 24.69
CA ILE A 138 0.65 -2.28 23.49
C ILE A 138 0.35 -0.82 23.82
N PRO A 139 1.35 0.09 23.87
CA PRO A 139 1.04 1.49 24.13
C PRO A 139 0.07 1.92 23.05
N GLU A 140 -1.12 2.38 23.46
CA GLU A 140 -2.10 2.93 22.55
C GLU A 140 -1.38 3.94 21.68
N PHE A 141 -1.38 3.70 20.37
CA PHE A 141 -0.86 4.68 19.43
C PHE A 141 -1.63 5.97 19.71
N PRO A 142 -0.97 7.09 20.03
CA PRO A 142 -1.70 8.34 20.22
C PRO A 142 -2.50 8.55 18.93
N GLU A 143 -3.82 8.69 19.05
CA GLU A 143 -4.65 9.16 17.94
C GLU A 143 -4.01 10.44 17.46
N ILE A 144 -3.34 10.37 16.30
CA ILE A 144 -2.86 11.56 15.64
C ILE A 144 -4.14 12.27 15.26
N MET A 145 -4.49 13.29 16.06
CA MET A 145 -5.62 14.17 15.81
C MET A 145 -5.51 14.64 14.37
N MET A 146 -6.28 14.01 13.47
CA MET A 146 -6.46 14.50 12.12
C MET A 146 -7.31 15.75 12.24
N LEU A 147 -6.67 16.87 12.57
CA LEU A 147 -7.32 18.15 12.38
C LEU A 147 -7.63 18.27 10.88
N PRO A 148 -8.85 18.69 10.51
CA PRO A 148 -9.27 18.78 9.12
C PRO A 148 -8.25 19.56 8.30
N GLU A 149 -8.02 19.11 7.06
CA GLU A 149 -7.37 19.92 6.03
C GLU A 149 -8.02 21.31 6.05
N PHE A 150 -7.27 22.33 6.47
CA PHE A 150 -7.69 23.70 6.24
C PHE A 150 -7.69 23.88 4.72
N ALA A 151 -8.91 24.01 4.20
CA ALA A 151 -9.24 24.21 2.82
C ALA A 151 -8.39 25.30 2.15
N GLU A 152 -8.00 25.01 0.91
CA GLU A 152 -7.69 25.96 -0.16
C GLU A 152 -6.93 27.23 0.27
N ASP A 153 -5.60 27.14 0.24
CA ASP A 153 -4.76 28.33 0.17
C ASP A 153 -4.87 28.95 -1.23
N PHE A 154 -5.87 29.81 -1.43
CA PHE A 154 -5.78 30.82 -2.47
C PHE A 154 -4.58 31.71 -2.14
N GLU A 155 -3.65 31.81 -3.07
CA GLU A 155 -2.51 32.70 -2.98
C GLU A 155 -3.03 34.15 -2.99
N ILE A 156 -3.23 34.73 -1.80
CA ILE A 156 -3.61 36.13 -1.68
C ILE A 156 -2.37 36.97 -1.97
N ILE A 157 -2.36 37.61 -3.14
CA ILE A 157 -1.33 38.57 -3.54
C ILE A 157 -1.41 39.78 -2.59
N VAL A 158 -0.40 39.93 -1.72
CA VAL A 158 -0.20 41.12 -0.88
C VAL A 158 0.74 42.05 -1.63
N LEU A 159 0.23 43.20 -2.09
CA LEU A 159 1.06 44.22 -2.71
C LEU A 159 2.07 44.77 -1.69
N PRO A 160 3.36 44.95 -2.06
CA PRO A 160 4.36 45.64 -1.25
C PRO A 160 3.89 47.04 -0.81
N GLU A 161 4.31 47.47 0.38
CA GLU A 161 3.88 48.76 0.96
C GLU A 161 4.22 49.96 0.05
N GLU A 162 5.35 49.89 -0.67
CA GLU A 162 5.78 50.90 -1.65
C GLU A 162 4.89 50.95 -2.90
N GLU A 163 4.45 49.80 -3.43
CA GLU A 163 3.52 49.72 -4.57
C GLU A 163 2.12 50.19 -4.19
N LEU A 164 1.74 49.92 -2.94
CA LEU A 164 0.50 50.34 -2.33
C LEU A 164 0.49 51.85 -2.05
N GLU A 165 1.62 52.44 -1.62
CA GLU A 165 1.81 53.91 -1.59
C GLU A 165 1.69 54.54 -2.97
N LEU A 166 2.28 53.92 -4.00
CA LEU A 166 2.19 54.38 -5.38
C LEU A 166 0.73 54.36 -5.89
N ALA A 167 -0.01 53.29 -5.57
CA ALA A 167 -1.45 53.17 -5.84
C ALA A 167 -2.31 54.17 -5.04
N PHE A 168 -1.75 54.75 -3.98
CA PHE A 168 -2.40 55.74 -3.11
C PHE A 168 -1.90 57.18 -3.29
N LYS A 169 -1.06 57.47 -4.29
CA LYS A 169 -0.82 58.88 -4.69
C LYS A 169 -2.14 59.53 -5.10
N GLY A 170 -2.34 60.80 -4.74
CA GLY A 170 -3.54 61.52 -5.16
C GLY A 170 -3.62 61.57 -6.68
N ILE A 171 -4.82 61.50 -7.29
CA ILE A 171 -4.95 61.72 -8.75
C ILE A 171 -4.39 63.11 -9.16
N GLU A 172 -4.28 64.03 -8.20
CA GLU A 172 -3.64 65.35 -8.35
C GLU A 172 -2.10 65.29 -8.39
N GLU A 173 -1.48 64.20 -7.96
CA GLU A 173 -0.02 64.00 -7.83
C GLU A 173 0.54 63.02 -8.88
N ILE A 174 -0.32 62.47 -9.75
CA ILE A 174 0.09 61.63 -10.86
C ILE A 174 0.37 62.54 -12.06
N ASP A 175 1.65 62.74 -12.40
CA ASP A 175 2.06 63.34 -13.68
C ASP A 175 1.75 62.37 -14.82
N PHE A 176 0.52 62.47 -15.34
CA PHE A 176 0.00 61.53 -16.32
C PHE A 176 0.27 62.00 -17.76
N ASP A 177 0.97 61.17 -18.51
CA ASP A 177 1.25 61.38 -19.93
C ASP A 177 0.06 60.96 -20.80
N PHE A 178 -0.83 61.92 -21.06
CA PHE A 178 -2.01 61.73 -21.89
C PHE A 178 -1.66 61.40 -23.36
N ASP A 179 -0.52 61.86 -23.86
CA ASP A 179 -0.10 61.64 -25.24
C ASP A 179 0.36 60.20 -25.45
N LYS A 180 1.00 59.61 -24.44
CA LYS A 180 1.33 58.18 -24.41
C LYS A 180 0.09 57.30 -24.27
N TYR A 181 -0.83 57.65 -23.37
CA TYR A 181 -2.07 56.90 -23.17
C TYR A 181 -2.98 56.90 -24.42
N ALA A 182 -3.11 58.04 -25.11
CA ALA A 182 -3.92 58.11 -26.34
C ALA A 182 -3.35 57.25 -27.49
N LYS A 183 -2.05 56.89 -27.45
CA LYS A 183 -1.39 56.04 -28.44
C LYS A 183 -1.42 54.55 -28.09
N GLU A 184 -1.44 54.19 -26.80
CA GLU A 184 -1.24 52.81 -26.31
C GLU A 184 -2.39 52.26 -25.42
N GLY A 185 -3.31 53.11 -24.95
CA GLY A 185 -4.26 52.80 -23.87
C GLY A 185 -5.74 52.72 -24.31
N GLY A 186 -6.50 51.88 -23.61
CA GLY A 186 -7.89 51.50 -23.93
C GLY A 186 -8.98 52.59 -23.82
N ASP A 187 -10.25 52.17 -23.80
CA ASP A 187 -11.42 53.01 -24.13
C ASP A 187 -11.77 54.16 -23.16
N TYR A 188 -11.16 54.24 -21.96
CA TYR A 188 -11.42 55.28 -20.96
C TYR A 188 -10.28 55.48 -19.93
N PHE A 189 -10.02 56.74 -19.57
CA PHE A 189 -8.96 57.17 -18.64
C PHE A 189 -9.39 57.13 -17.16
N ILE A 190 -10.58 57.65 -16.83
CA ILE A 190 -11.18 57.54 -15.49
C ILE A 190 -12.64 57.12 -15.64
N GLN A 191 -13.04 56.07 -14.93
CA GLN A 191 -14.44 55.67 -14.82
C GLN A 191 -14.84 55.65 -13.34
N TRP A 192 -15.82 56.47 -12.98
CA TRP A 192 -16.42 56.49 -11.65
C TRP A 192 -17.88 56.06 -11.76
N LYS A 193 -18.17 54.88 -11.22
CA LYS A 193 -19.51 54.30 -11.11
C LYS A 193 -19.76 53.89 -9.66
N ASP A 194 -20.67 54.59 -8.98
CA ASP A 194 -21.01 54.33 -7.57
C ASP A 194 -22.53 54.10 -7.36
N GLY A 195 -23.24 53.74 -8.43
CA GLY A 195 -24.68 53.50 -8.44
C GLY A 195 -25.54 54.78 -8.57
N VAL A 196 -24.97 55.96 -8.28
CA VAL A 196 -25.63 57.27 -8.41
C VAL A 196 -24.94 58.15 -9.45
N ASN A 197 -23.62 58.06 -9.57
CA ASN A 197 -22.80 58.75 -10.54
C ASN A 197 -22.28 57.75 -11.56
N ASP A 198 -22.35 58.11 -12.84
CA ASP A 198 -21.67 57.43 -13.94
C ASP A 198 -20.87 58.50 -14.70
N VAL A 199 -19.56 58.54 -14.45
CA VAL A 199 -18.65 59.51 -15.08
C VAL A 199 -17.55 58.72 -15.76
N THR A 200 -17.44 58.89 -17.08
CA THR A 200 -16.35 58.33 -17.89
C THR A 200 -15.61 59.48 -18.55
N ILE A 201 -14.30 59.54 -18.33
CA ILE A 201 -13.42 60.61 -18.81
C ILE A 201 -12.41 59.96 -19.74
N LYS A 202 -12.33 60.46 -20.97
CA LYS A 202 -11.52 59.88 -22.05
C LYS A 202 -10.43 60.82 -22.54
N SER A 203 -10.49 62.11 -22.21
CA SER A 203 -9.51 63.09 -22.65
C SER A 203 -9.07 64.06 -21.55
N LYS A 204 -7.89 64.67 -21.73
CA LYS A 204 -7.35 65.73 -20.87
C LYS A 204 -8.32 66.91 -20.75
N LYS A 205 -8.99 67.28 -21.85
CA LYS A 205 -9.95 68.38 -21.88
C LYS A 205 -11.20 68.06 -21.03
N GLU A 206 -11.70 66.82 -21.10
CA GLU A 206 -12.80 66.36 -20.26
C GLU A 206 -12.41 66.29 -18.78
N TRP A 207 -11.16 65.90 -18.49
CA TRP A 207 -10.63 65.88 -17.13
C TRP A 207 -10.59 67.29 -16.51
N GLU A 208 -10.03 68.26 -17.22
CA GLU A 208 -9.98 69.66 -16.77
C GLU A 208 -11.37 70.29 -16.63
N ALA A 209 -12.31 69.94 -17.51
CA ALA A 209 -13.71 70.35 -17.37
C ALA A 209 -14.36 69.70 -16.14
N PHE A 210 -14.10 68.41 -15.90
CA PHE A 210 -14.64 67.68 -14.76
C PHE A 210 -14.17 68.25 -13.42
N LYS A 211 -12.89 68.62 -13.28
CA LYS A 211 -12.32 69.26 -12.07
C LYS A 211 -13.09 70.50 -11.61
N LYS A 212 -13.68 71.24 -12.55
CA LYS A 212 -14.45 72.47 -12.27
C LYS A 212 -15.88 72.21 -11.81
N THR A 213 -16.34 70.96 -11.85
CA THR A 213 -17.73 70.60 -11.49
C THR A 213 -17.92 70.36 -10.00
N LYS A 214 -19.17 70.51 -9.52
CA LYS A 214 -19.54 70.08 -8.15
C LYS A 214 -19.40 68.55 -7.96
N LYS A 215 -19.43 67.76 -9.04
CA LYS A 215 -19.25 66.29 -9.01
C LYS A 215 -17.81 65.90 -8.65
N TYR A 216 -16.81 66.68 -9.04
CA TYR A 216 -15.41 66.43 -8.69
C TYR A 216 -15.16 66.44 -7.17
N LYS A 217 -15.82 67.34 -6.42
CA LYS A 217 -15.73 67.35 -4.95
C LYS A 217 -16.24 66.03 -4.35
N LYS A 218 -17.37 65.51 -4.85
CA LYS A 218 -17.93 64.21 -4.42
C LYS A 218 -17.03 63.03 -4.81
N PHE A 219 -16.43 63.08 -6.00
CA PHE A 219 -15.44 62.10 -6.45
C PHE A 219 -14.19 62.07 -5.56
N LYS A 220 -13.68 63.24 -5.15
CA LYS A 220 -12.53 63.33 -4.24
C LYS A 220 -12.84 62.73 -2.86
N GLU A 221 -14.05 62.97 -2.35
CA GLU A 221 -14.51 62.38 -1.09
C GLU A 221 -14.72 60.87 -1.17
N SER A 222 -15.28 60.35 -2.27
CA SER A 222 -15.47 58.91 -2.47
C SER A 222 -14.14 58.17 -2.59
N MET A 223 -13.17 58.75 -3.32
CA MET A 223 -11.82 58.21 -3.41
C MET A 223 -11.10 58.21 -2.05
N LYS A 224 -11.28 59.26 -1.24
CA LYS A 224 -10.73 59.30 0.13
C LYS A 224 -11.30 58.20 1.03
N LYS A 225 -12.63 58.00 1.00
CA LYS A 225 -13.30 56.92 1.75
C LYS A 225 -12.85 55.54 1.29
N SER A 226 -12.78 55.30 -0.02
CA SER A 226 -12.32 54.03 -0.58
C SER A 226 -10.88 53.71 -0.15
N ARG A 227 -10.01 54.72 -0.11
CA ARG A 227 -8.62 54.60 0.38
C ARG A 227 -8.57 54.19 1.86
N GLU A 228 -9.33 54.86 2.72
CA GLU A 228 -9.37 54.53 4.15
C GLU A 228 -9.88 53.10 4.41
N THR A 229 -10.92 52.67 3.67
CA THR A 229 -11.45 51.30 3.75
C THR A 229 -10.41 50.27 3.31
N MET A 230 -9.71 50.54 2.19
CA MET A 230 -8.68 49.64 1.65
C MET A 230 -7.46 49.52 2.59
N LYS A 231 -7.04 50.62 3.23
CA LYS A 231 -5.99 50.59 4.26
C LYS A 231 -6.40 49.73 5.47
N LYS A 232 -7.65 49.86 5.93
CA LYS A 232 -8.19 49.05 7.04
C LYS A 232 -8.31 47.56 6.69
N SER A 233 -8.72 47.21 5.47
CA SER A 233 -8.79 45.82 5.04
C SER A 233 -7.40 45.20 4.92
N HIS A 234 -6.42 45.93 4.37
CA HIS A 234 -5.04 45.48 4.27
C HIS A 234 -4.39 45.26 5.65
N ALA A 235 -4.58 46.19 6.59
CA ALA A 235 -4.08 46.04 7.96
C ALA A 235 -4.70 44.84 8.69
N THR A 236 -5.99 44.58 8.47
CA THR A 236 -6.67 43.38 9.01
C THR A 236 -6.10 42.10 8.40
N MET A 237 -5.81 42.11 7.10
CA MET A 237 -5.20 40.99 6.39
C MET A 237 -3.79 40.66 6.90
N LEU A 238 -2.93 41.66 7.13
CA LEU A 238 -1.60 41.45 7.70
C LEU A 238 -1.66 40.80 9.09
N LYS A 239 -2.55 41.27 9.97
CA LYS A 239 -2.77 40.67 11.30
C LYS A 239 -3.27 39.22 11.21
N SER A 240 -4.11 38.91 10.22
CA SER A 240 -4.57 37.53 9.99
C SER A 240 -3.44 36.61 9.52
N ARG A 241 -2.46 37.13 8.77
CA ARG A 241 -1.28 36.37 8.34
C ARG A 241 -0.34 36.07 9.51
N GLU A 242 -0.02 37.06 10.34
CA GLU A 242 0.84 36.85 11.51
C GLU A 242 0.26 35.84 12.51
N THR A 243 -1.05 35.89 12.75
CA THR A 243 -1.73 34.92 13.61
C THR A 243 -1.73 33.51 13.00
N ARG A 244 -1.89 33.40 11.68
CA ARG A 244 -1.80 32.12 10.95
C ARG A 244 -0.39 31.54 10.97
N GLU A 245 0.64 32.36 10.82
CA GLU A 245 2.05 31.92 10.90
C GLU A 245 2.40 31.45 12.33
N LYS A 246 1.98 32.16 13.37
CA LYS A 246 2.17 31.73 14.77
C LYS A 246 1.48 30.39 15.08
N HIS A 247 0.23 30.20 14.62
CA HIS A 247 -0.46 28.91 14.76
C HIS A 247 0.25 27.79 13.99
N ARG A 248 0.83 28.10 12.82
CA ARG A 248 1.61 27.14 12.03
C ARG A 248 2.87 26.69 12.76
N GLU A 249 3.62 27.60 13.37
CA GLU A 249 4.81 27.26 14.16
C GLU A 249 4.49 26.41 15.39
N ILE A 250 3.40 26.72 16.10
CA ILE A 250 2.96 25.95 17.27
C ILE A 250 2.54 24.54 16.85
N ALA A 251 1.79 24.42 15.77
CA ALA A 251 1.39 23.12 15.22
C ALA A 251 2.60 22.30 14.74
N GLU A 252 3.63 22.95 14.20
CA GLU A 252 4.87 22.30 13.76
C GLU A 252 5.66 21.72 14.93
N LYS A 253 5.91 22.51 15.98
CA LYS A 253 6.58 22.04 17.19
C LYS A 253 5.83 20.89 17.85
N SER A 254 4.50 21.00 17.94
CA SER A 254 3.65 19.95 18.49
C SER A 254 3.73 18.64 17.69
N ARG A 255 3.78 18.73 16.35
CA ARG A 255 3.91 17.57 15.46
C ARG A 255 5.29 16.93 15.55
N GLU A 256 6.37 17.71 15.56
CA GLU A 256 7.74 17.17 15.70
C GLU A 256 7.92 16.42 17.02
N GLU A 257 7.40 16.96 18.12
CA GLU A 257 7.39 16.27 19.40
C GLU A 257 6.57 14.98 19.38
N ALA A 258 5.38 15.01 18.77
CA ALA A 258 4.56 13.81 18.61
C ALA A 258 5.27 12.74 17.76
N HIS A 259 5.98 13.14 16.70
CA HIS A 259 6.76 12.24 15.85
C HIS A 259 7.97 11.64 16.58
N LYS A 260 8.70 12.44 17.36
CA LYS A 260 9.81 11.95 18.17
C LYS A 260 9.31 10.90 19.18
N LYS A 261 8.21 11.21 19.88
CA LYS A 261 7.56 10.28 20.81
C LYS A 261 7.07 9.01 20.11
N ALA A 262 6.49 9.11 18.91
CA ALA A 262 6.03 7.95 18.14
C ALA A 262 7.21 7.06 17.68
N ARG A 263 8.32 7.65 17.19
CA ARG A 263 9.53 6.89 16.81
C ARG A 263 10.14 6.16 18.01
N GLU A 264 10.29 6.87 19.12
CA GLU A 264 10.80 6.29 20.38
C GLU A 264 9.87 5.18 20.91
N ALA A 265 8.56 5.34 20.80
CA ALA A 265 7.58 4.33 21.19
C ALA A 265 7.66 3.08 20.30
N ILE A 266 7.78 3.24 18.98
CA ILE A 266 7.97 2.12 18.03
C ILE A 266 9.27 1.38 18.32
N GLU A 267 10.37 2.10 18.58
CA GLU A 267 11.66 1.50 18.87
C GLU A 267 11.68 0.76 20.22
N LYS A 268 11.12 1.37 21.28
CA LYS A 268 10.94 0.73 22.58
C LYS A 268 10.04 -0.51 22.49
N SER A 269 8.96 -0.44 21.72
CA SER A 269 8.08 -1.59 21.44
C SER A 269 8.85 -2.69 20.72
N ARG A 270 9.64 -2.39 19.68
CA ARG A 270 10.49 -3.38 18.99
C ARG A 270 11.50 -4.05 19.92
N LEU A 271 12.17 -3.28 20.76
CA LEU A 271 13.15 -3.79 21.74
C LEU A 271 12.47 -4.64 22.82
N SER A 272 11.33 -4.18 23.34
CA SER A 272 10.48 -4.92 24.29
C SER A 272 10.00 -6.24 23.69
N HIS A 273 9.46 -6.23 22.47
CA HIS A 273 9.04 -7.44 21.76
C HIS A 273 10.19 -8.40 21.53
N LYS A 274 11.38 -7.90 21.17
CA LYS A 274 12.57 -8.74 21.00
C LYS A 274 13.02 -9.40 22.31
N LYS A 275 12.96 -8.66 23.44
CA LYS A 275 13.30 -9.18 24.77
C LYS A 275 12.28 -10.20 25.27
N HIS A 276 10.98 -9.87 25.23
CA HIS A 276 9.90 -10.78 25.64
C HIS A 276 9.84 -12.02 24.74
N SER A 277 10.05 -11.88 23.43
CA SER A 277 10.16 -13.01 22.49
C SER A 277 11.26 -13.98 22.92
N LYS A 278 12.42 -13.48 23.36
CA LYS A 278 13.51 -14.30 23.86
C LYS A 278 13.14 -15.04 25.15
N GLU A 279 12.54 -14.35 26.11
CA GLU A 279 12.12 -14.94 27.40
C GLU A 279 11.02 -15.99 27.21
N ILE A 280 10.03 -15.72 26.35
CA ILE A 280 8.98 -16.68 25.96
C ILE A 280 9.61 -17.91 25.29
N ARG A 281 10.58 -17.72 24.40
CA ARG A 281 11.29 -18.83 23.74
C ARG A 281 12.03 -19.72 24.73
N GLU A 282 12.67 -19.12 25.74
CA GLU A 282 13.37 -19.86 26.80
C GLU A 282 12.39 -20.62 27.71
N ALA A 283 11.25 -20.01 28.05
CA ALA A 283 10.18 -20.65 28.83
C ALA A 283 9.54 -21.83 28.05
N LEU A 284 9.22 -21.64 26.77
CA LEU A 284 8.70 -22.70 25.89
C LEU A 284 9.72 -23.85 25.72
N ALA A 285 11.01 -23.56 25.60
CA ALA A 285 12.05 -24.59 25.51
C ALA A 285 12.15 -25.44 26.80
N LYS A 286 11.97 -24.82 27.98
CA LYS A 286 11.91 -25.54 29.27
C LYS A 286 10.65 -26.40 29.36
N ALA A 287 9.49 -25.87 28.97
CA ALA A 287 8.23 -26.62 28.93
C ALA A 287 8.26 -27.78 27.92
N GLN A 288 8.92 -27.61 26.78
CA GLN A 288 9.14 -28.68 25.81
C GLN A 288 9.99 -29.81 26.38
N LYS A 289 11.03 -29.48 27.16
CA LYS A 289 11.87 -30.49 27.82
C LYS A 289 11.13 -31.25 28.92
N SER A 290 10.21 -30.61 29.65
CA SER A 290 9.39 -31.29 30.67
C SER A 290 8.31 -32.17 30.03
N LEU A 291 7.61 -31.69 29.00
CA LEU A 291 6.59 -32.48 28.30
C LEU A 291 7.18 -33.70 27.56
N LYS A 292 8.38 -33.60 26.97
CA LYS A 292 9.09 -34.75 26.40
C LYS A 292 9.38 -35.88 27.40
N LYS A 293 9.38 -35.58 28.70
CA LYS A 293 9.52 -36.60 29.77
C LYS A 293 8.19 -37.19 30.22
N SER A 294 7.06 -36.62 29.79
CA SER A 294 5.72 -37.12 30.06
C SER A 294 5.26 -38.10 28.96
N LYS A 295 4.36 -39.03 29.28
CA LYS A 295 3.72 -39.94 28.30
C LYS A 295 2.51 -39.31 27.58
N LEU A 296 2.35 -37.98 27.64
CA LEU A 296 1.22 -37.28 27.04
C LEU A 296 1.52 -36.93 25.58
N ASP A 297 0.51 -37.02 24.72
CA ASP A 297 0.60 -36.51 23.35
C ASP A 297 0.65 -34.97 23.39
N PHE A 298 1.63 -34.38 22.71
CA PHE A 298 1.83 -32.93 22.69
C PHE A 298 1.99 -32.39 21.27
N MET A 299 1.43 -31.21 21.02
CA MET A 299 1.54 -30.48 19.76
C MET A 299 2.27 -29.16 20.01
N PHE A 300 3.34 -28.93 19.26
CA PHE A 300 4.06 -27.66 19.23
C PHE A 300 3.83 -26.96 17.89
N LEU A 301 3.45 -25.68 17.95
CA LEU A 301 3.55 -24.75 16.84
C LEU A 301 4.87 -24.00 17.00
N ASN A 302 5.79 -24.18 16.05
CA ASN A 302 7.04 -23.42 16.04
C ASN A 302 6.79 -22.02 15.43
N GLU A 303 7.71 -21.07 15.68
CA GLU A 303 7.67 -19.71 15.11
C GLU A 303 7.54 -19.69 13.57
N SER A 304 8.05 -20.72 12.89
CA SER A 304 7.94 -20.89 11.43
C SER A 304 6.56 -21.37 10.95
N GLY A 305 5.59 -21.58 11.85
CA GLY A 305 4.30 -22.23 11.56
C GLY A 305 4.39 -23.75 11.39
N ASP A 306 5.58 -24.32 11.56
CA ASP A 306 5.80 -25.77 11.51
C ASP A 306 5.18 -26.44 12.74
N ILE A 307 4.37 -27.46 12.49
CA ILE A 307 3.69 -28.19 13.54
C ILE A 307 4.49 -29.42 13.87
N THR A 308 4.68 -29.71 15.15
CA THR A 308 5.35 -30.92 15.61
C THR A 308 4.42 -31.66 16.56
N ILE A 309 4.01 -32.88 16.21
CA ILE A 309 3.21 -33.75 17.07
C ILE A 309 4.14 -34.85 17.60
N ASN A 310 4.27 -34.97 18.92
CA ASN A 310 5.14 -35.96 19.59
C ASN A 310 6.59 -35.97 19.08
N GLY A 311 7.13 -34.80 18.74
CA GLY A 311 8.48 -34.65 18.19
C GLY A 311 8.62 -34.95 16.69
N LYS A 312 7.55 -35.36 16.00
CA LYS A 312 7.51 -35.51 14.53
C LYS A 312 6.95 -34.27 13.86
N LYS A 313 7.66 -33.74 12.87
CA LYS A 313 7.20 -32.60 12.07
C LYS A 313 6.02 -33.04 11.21
N VAL A 314 4.90 -32.34 11.34
CA VAL A 314 3.68 -32.51 10.57
C VAL A 314 3.60 -31.38 9.56
N LYS A 315 3.43 -31.76 8.29
CA LYS A 315 3.27 -30.82 7.19
C LYS A 315 1.91 -31.04 6.55
N ILE A 316 1.14 -29.97 6.43
CA ILE A 316 -0.13 -29.99 5.69
C ILE A 316 -0.01 -29.03 4.52
N THR A 317 -0.24 -29.54 3.33
CA THR A 317 -0.18 -28.76 2.09
C THR A 317 -1.56 -28.81 1.44
N LYS A 318 -2.22 -27.64 1.31
CA LYS A 318 -3.46 -27.50 0.55
C LYS A 318 -3.15 -26.81 -0.78
N LYS A 319 -3.56 -27.42 -1.89
CA LYS A 319 -3.38 -26.86 -3.23
C LYS A 319 -4.73 -26.83 -3.95
N ILE A 320 -5.04 -25.71 -4.59
CA ILE A 320 -6.27 -25.49 -5.34
C ILE A 320 -5.87 -25.00 -6.73
N THR A 321 -6.12 -25.81 -7.75
CA THR A 321 -5.90 -25.48 -9.15
C THR A 321 -7.23 -25.21 -9.81
N ILE A 322 -7.40 -24.03 -10.40
CA ILE A 322 -8.66 -23.58 -10.99
C ILE A 322 -8.43 -23.25 -12.45
N LYS A 323 -9.15 -23.92 -13.36
CA LYS A 323 -9.16 -23.58 -14.79
C LYS A 323 -10.42 -22.79 -15.11
N VAL A 324 -10.26 -21.62 -15.71
CA VAL A 324 -11.34 -20.66 -15.97
C VAL A 324 -11.36 -20.19 -17.41
N PRO A 325 -12.51 -19.75 -17.96
CA PRO A 325 -12.55 -19.06 -19.24
C PRO A 325 -11.68 -17.79 -19.22
N LYS A 326 -11.21 -17.35 -20.40
CA LYS A 326 -10.30 -16.18 -20.51
C LYS A 326 -10.87 -14.87 -19.96
N ASP A 327 -12.18 -14.67 -20.07
CA ASP A 327 -12.85 -13.42 -19.67
C ASP A 327 -13.40 -13.48 -18.24
N ALA A 328 -13.01 -14.50 -17.46
CA ALA A 328 -13.45 -14.67 -16.09
C ALA A 328 -13.02 -13.49 -15.21
N THR A 329 -13.85 -13.19 -14.23
CA THR A 329 -13.56 -12.16 -13.21
C THR A 329 -13.34 -12.83 -11.86
N PHE A 330 -12.46 -12.27 -11.04
CA PHE A 330 -12.02 -12.88 -9.79
C PHE A 330 -12.45 -12.03 -8.59
N ASP A 331 -13.06 -12.66 -7.61
CA ASP A 331 -13.33 -12.06 -6.30
C ASP A 331 -12.58 -12.84 -5.23
N LEU A 332 -11.61 -12.20 -4.59
CA LEU A 332 -10.69 -12.87 -3.68
C LEU A 332 -11.03 -12.56 -2.23
N ASN A 333 -11.00 -13.59 -1.41
CA ASN A 333 -11.01 -13.46 0.04
C ASN A 333 -10.06 -14.52 0.59
N THR A 334 -8.77 -14.16 0.62
CA THR A 334 -7.71 -15.12 0.95
C THR A 334 -6.86 -14.66 2.11
N ARG A 335 -6.47 -15.60 2.98
CA ARG A 335 -5.58 -15.35 4.11
C ARG A 335 -4.51 -16.43 4.22
N HIS A 336 -3.27 -16.08 4.54
CA HIS A 336 -2.15 -17.03 4.65
C HIS A 336 -2.00 -17.93 3.41
N SER A 337 -2.31 -17.39 2.23
CA SER A 337 -2.40 -18.17 1.00
C SER A 337 -1.41 -17.67 -0.04
N LYS A 338 -0.89 -18.57 -0.86
CA LYS A 338 -0.07 -18.23 -2.02
C LYS A 338 -0.99 -18.17 -3.23
N VAL A 339 -1.22 -16.98 -3.77
CA VAL A 339 -2.15 -16.78 -4.88
C VAL A 339 -1.37 -16.50 -6.15
N LYS A 340 -1.63 -17.29 -7.20
CA LYS A 340 -1.20 -17.03 -8.56
C LYS A 340 -2.43 -16.88 -9.46
N LEU A 341 -2.57 -15.72 -10.09
CA LEU A 341 -3.66 -15.40 -11.01
C LEU A 341 -3.17 -15.16 -12.44
N PRO A 342 -3.97 -15.55 -13.45
CA PRO A 342 -3.76 -15.15 -14.83
C PRO A 342 -4.27 -13.72 -15.03
N LYS A 343 -4.18 -13.22 -16.27
CA LYS A 343 -4.79 -11.94 -16.64
C LYS A 343 -6.30 -11.96 -16.41
N GLY A 344 -6.83 -10.94 -15.72
CA GLY A 344 -8.28 -10.77 -15.56
C GLY A 344 -8.69 -9.63 -14.63
N LYS A 345 -9.98 -9.33 -14.60
CA LYS A 345 -10.56 -8.34 -13.68
C LYS A 345 -10.60 -8.93 -12.27
N THR A 346 -10.03 -8.26 -11.29
CA THR A 346 -9.85 -8.82 -9.94
C THR A 346 -10.26 -7.83 -8.86
N SER A 347 -11.07 -8.27 -7.92
CA SER A 347 -11.46 -7.52 -6.73
C SER A 347 -11.29 -8.35 -5.46
N GLY A 348 -11.37 -7.69 -4.30
CA GLY A 348 -11.45 -8.36 -3.00
C GLY A 348 -10.27 -8.07 -2.09
N LYS A 349 -9.88 -9.06 -1.28
CA LYS A 349 -8.81 -8.96 -0.28
C LYS A 349 -7.88 -10.18 -0.24
N VAL A 350 -6.59 -9.90 -0.05
CA VAL A 350 -5.52 -10.87 0.16
C VAL A 350 -4.73 -10.45 1.40
N SER A 351 -4.42 -11.38 2.31
CA SER A 351 -3.69 -11.02 3.53
C SER A 351 -2.73 -12.09 4.03
N TYR A 352 -1.58 -11.68 4.56
CA TYR A 352 -0.56 -12.54 5.19
C TYR A 352 -0.05 -13.70 4.32
N GLY A 353 -0.07 -13.53 2.99
CA GLY A 353 0.27 -14.55 2.00
C GLY A 353 1.25 -14.04 0.96
N THR A 354 1.18 -14.56 -0.27
CA THR A 354 1.91 -14.00 -1.43
C THR A 354 0.94 -13.82 -2.57
N PHE A 355 1.05 -12.73 -3.33
CA PHE A 355 0.17 -12.44 -4.46
C PHE A 355 0.96 -12.22 -5.74
N ASN A 356 0.77 -13.12 -6.71
CA ASN A 356 1.39 -13.07 -8.02
C ASN A 356 0.32 -13.01 -9.12
N SER A 357 0.42 -12.05 -10.04
CA SER A 357 -0.54 -11.94 -11.15
C SER A 357 0.16 -11.67 -12.48
N GLU A 358 -0.26 -12.38 -13.53
CA GLU A 358 0.12 -12.10 -14.93
C GLU A 358 -0.48 -10.79 -15.46
N GLY A 359 -1.54 -10.29 -14.82
CA GLY A 359 -2.08 -8.97 -15.08
C GLY A 359 -3.45 -8.74 -14.43
N LEU A 360 -3.71 -7.52 -13.99
CA LEU A 360 -4.99 -7.11 -13.46
C LEU A 360 -5.60 -6.10 -14.42
N ASN A 361 -6.77 -6.39 -14.97
CA ASN A 361 -7.46 -5.51 -15.92
C ASN A 361 -8.83 -5.12 -15.37
N GLY A 362 -8.84 -4.07 -14.55
CA GLY A 362 -9.99 -3.62 -13.80
C GLY A 362 -10.14 -4.26 -12.42
N GLY A 363 -10.91 -3.58 -11.57
CA GLY A 363 -11.30 -4.04 -10.24
C GLY A 363 -10.64 -3.28 -9.09
N LYS A 364 -11.01 -3.65 -7.86
CA LYS A 364 -10.53 -3.03 -6.63
C LYS A 364 -9.98 -4.09 -5.70
N LEU A 365 -8.66 -4.12 -5.51
CA LEU A 365 -7.97 -5.15 -4.75
C LEU A 365 -7.25 -4.54 -3.54
N ASN A 366 -7.44 -5.17 -2.38
CA ASN A 366 -6.75 -4.81 -1.14
C ASN A 366 -5.79 -5.94 -0.76
N ILE A 367 -4.50 -5.63 -0.69
CA ILE A 367 -3.47 -6.60 -0.31
C ILE A 367 -2.81 -6.10 0.96
N SER A 368 -2.80 -6.93 2.00
CA SER A 368 -2.24 -6.57 3.30
C SER A 368 -1.15 -7.56 3.73
N TYR A 369 -0.01 -7.07 4.21
CA TYR A 369 1.07 -7.91 4.78
C TYR A 369 1.49 -9.09 3.87
N SER A 370 1.44 -8.91 2.55
CA SER A 370 1.70 -9.98 1.58
C SER A 370 2.65 -9.44 0.52
N PRO A 371 3.79 -10.09 0.23
CA PRO A 371 4.61 -9.75 -0.92
C PRO A 371 3.79 -9.81 -2.22
N VAL A 372 4.05 -8.87 -3.13
CA VAL A 372 3.28 -8.68 -4.36
C VAL A 372 4.19 -8.69 -5.59
N THR A 373 3.80 -9.43 -6.62
CA THR A 373 4.37 -9.32 -7.97
C THR A 373 3.26 -9.26 -9.00
N ILE A 374 3.13 -8.14 -9.71
CA ILE A 374 2.11 -7.95 -10.75
C ILE A 374 2.82 -7.60 -12.06
N ALA A 375 2.59 -8.39 -13.12
CA ALA A 375 3.22 -8.14 -14.41
C ALA A 375 2.57 -6.96 -15.17
N ASP A 376 1.25 -6.78 -15.06
CA ASP A 376 0.56 -5.68 -15.71
C ASP A 376 -0.63 -5.18 -14.86
N LEU A 377 -0.70 -3.89 -14.58
CA LEU A 377 -1.78 -3.27 -13.81
C LEU A 377 -2.51 -2.26 -14.68
N ASN A 378 -3.72 -2.59 -15.15
CA ASN A 378 -4.50 -1.76 -16.04
C ASN A 378 -5.89 -1.46 -15.47
N ALA A 379 -6.33 -0.20 -15.49
CA ALA A 379 -7.67 0.24 -15.08
C ALA A 379 -8.07 -0.19 -13.65
N CYS A 380 -7.10 -0.36 -12.74
CA CYS A 380 -7.31 -0.91 -11.41
C CYS A 380 -7.25 0.15 -10.30
N THR A 381 -7.89 -0.14 -9.17
CA THR A 381 -7.60 0.50 -7.89
C THR A 381 -6.95 -0.51 -6.95
N LEU A 382 -5.66 -0.33 -6.66
CA LEU A 382 -4.86 -1.22 -5.83
C LEU A 382 -4.54 -0.55 -4.49
N PHE A 383 -4.78 -1.27 -3.39
CA PHE A 383 -4.39 -0.87 -2.04
C PHE A 383 -3.36 -1.86 -1.51
N LEU A 384 -2.18 -1.36 -1.15
CA LEU A 384 -1.08 -2.12 -0.55
C LEU A 384 -0.90 -1.66 0.90
N ASN A 385 -1.36 -2.47 1.85
CA ASN A 385 -1.36 -2.13 3.26
C ASN A 385 -0.26 -2.90 3.98
N ASN A 386 0.78 -2.22 4.46
CA ASN A 386 1.89 -2.86 5.18
C ASN A 386 2.57 -3.98 4.37
N VAL A 387 2.67 -3.78 3.06
CA VAL A 387 3.44 -4.63 2.13
C VAL A 387 4.87 -4.09 2.06
N THR A 388 5.85 -4.94 2.38
CA THR A 388 7.28 -4.58 2.38
C THR A 388 7.96 -4.82 1.04
N ASP A 389 7.43 -5.74 0.25
CA ASP A 389 8.05 -6.22 -1.00
C ASP A 389 6.99 -6.23 -2.10
N ALA A 390 6.79 -5.08 -2.74
CA ALA A 390 5.83 -4.93 -3.83
C ALA A 390 6.56 -4.59 -5.14
N LYS A 391 6.34 -5.42 -6.16
CA LYS A 391 6.86 -5.20 -7.51
C LYS A 391 5.76 -5.20 -8.55
N ILE A 392 5.71 -4.16 -9.37
CA ILE A 392 4.75 -4.03 -10.48
C ILE A 392 5.54 -3.70 -11.74
N ALA A 393 5.42 -4.52 -12.79
CA ALA A 393 6.22 -4.31 -14.00
C ALA A 393 5.65 -3.16 -14.86
N SER A 394 4.37 -3.19 -15.22
CA SER A 394 3.70 -2.08 -15.93
C SER A 394 2.47 -1.56 -15.21
N VAL A 395 2.25 -0.23 -15.27
CA VAL A 395 1.04 0.42 -14.74
C VAL A 395 0.41 1.35 -15.75
N THR A 396 -0.87 1.12 -16.04
CA THR A 396 -1.71 1.85 -17.01
C THR A 396 -3.06 2.23 -16.38
N ASN A 397 -3.52 3.45 -16.56
CA ASN A 397 -4.86 3.95 -16.17
C ASN A 397 -5.29 3.56 -14.75
N SER A 398 -4.37 3.51 -13.79
CA SER A 398 -4.60 2.88 -12.49
C SER A 398 -4.31 3.80 -11.32
N LYS A 399 -4.98 3.53 -10.20
CA LYS A 399 -4.72 4.16 -8.91
C LYS A 399 -4.07 3.18 -7.95
N VAL A 400 -2.91 3.53 -7.41
CA VAL A 400 -2.16 2.72 -6.45
C VAL A 400 -2.02 3.50 -5.15
N ASN A 401 -2.52 2.95 -4.05
CA ASN A 401 -2.36 3.52 -2.71
C ASN A 401 -1.53 2.56 -1.87
N THR A 402 -0.43 3.02 -1.28
CA THR A 402 0.42 2.20 -0.42
C THR A 402 0.63 2.87 0.95
N SER A 403 0.40 2.11 2.02
CA SER A 403 0.60 2.56 3.40
C SER A 403 1.99 2.24 3.95
N SER A 404 2.88 1.61 3.17
CA SER A 404 4.18 1.13 3.65
C SER A 404 5.27 1.04 2.58
N SER A 405 6.50 0.87 3.07
CA SER A 405 7.77 0.90 2.33
C SER A 405 8.00 -0.26 1.38
N GLY A 406 8.58 0.01 0.21
CA GLY A 406 9.20 -1.01 -0.66
C GLY A 406 8.44 -1.30 -1.94
N LEU A 407 7.85 -0.27 -2.56
CA LEU A 407 7.19 -0.39 -3.86
C LEU A 407 8.17 -0.08 -5.00
N ILE A 408 8.35 -1.05 -5.90
CA ILE A 408 9.10 -0.89 -7.15
C ILE A 408 8.12 -1.00 -8.32
N ILE A 409 8.09 0.04 -9.15
CA ILE A 409 7.37 0.03 -10.42
C ILE A 409 8.39 0.11 -11.55
N GLU A 410 8.45 -0.91 -12.41
CA GLU A 410 9.45 -0.92 -13.49
C GLU A 410 9.09 0.12 -14.57
N ASN A 411 7.81 0.25 -14.93
CA ASN A 411 7.39 1.13 -16.02
C ASN A 411 6.01 1.75 -15.80
N ILE A 412 5.93 3.08 -15.96
CA ILE A 412 4.67 3.83 -16.03
C ILE A 412 4.27 4.00 -17.48
N ASP A 413 3.14 3.40 -17.86
CA ASP A 413 2.68 3.37 -19.26
C ASP A 413 1.72 4.50 -19.60
N LYS A 414 0.70 4.72 -18.78
CA LYS A 414 -0.32 5.74 -19.06
C LYS A 414 -1.10 6.15 -17.82
N ASN A 415 -1.35 7.44 -17.62
CA ASN A 415 -2.37 7.99 -16.70
C ASN A 415 -2.44 7.28 -15.33
N VAL A 416 -1.40 7.45 -14.50
CA VAL A 416 -1.29 6.75 -13.22
C VAL A 416 -1.41 7.73 -12.06
N SER A 417 -2.19 7.36 -11.05
CA SER A 417 -2.27 8.07 -9.77
C SER A 417 -1.71 7.21 -8.66
N LEU A 418 -0.70 7.69 -7.95
CA LEU A 418 0.00 6.97 -6.91
C LEU A 418 0.03 7.79 -5.62
N LYS A 419 -0.45 7.19 -4.52
CA LYS A 419 -0.31 7.73 -3.17
C LYS A 419 0.61 6.82 -2.36
N ASN A 420 1.71 7.37 -1.86
CA ASN A 420 2.62 6.69 -0.94
C ASN A 420 2.59 7.40 0.42
N GLU A 421 2.17 6.68 1.46
CA GLU A 421 2.06 7.26 2.80
C GLU A 421 3.39 7.18 3.57
N PHE A 422 4.08 6.04 3.50
CA PHE A 422 5.31 5.77 4.24
C PHE A 422 6.27 4.91 3.43
N GLY A 423 7.57 5.20 3.58
CA GLY A 423 8.64 4.34 3.06
C GLY A 423 9.05 4.60 1.62
N GLU A 424 9.81 3.66 1.04
CA GLU A 424 10.48 3.84 -0.25
C GLU A 424 9.59 3.46 -1.45
N LEU A 425 9.61 4.31 -2.47
CA LEU A 425 9.03 4.11 -3.79
C LEU A 425 10.11 4.30 -4.85
N THR A 426 10.27 3.34 -5.75
CA THR A 426 11.12 3.48 -6.94
C THR A 426 10.30 3.29 -8.19
N ILE A 427 10.46 4.22 -9.14
CA ILE A 427 9.93 4.09 -10.50
C ILE A 427 11.11 4.08 -11.46
N ASP A 428 11.30 2.97 -12.18
CA ASP A 428 12.50 2.75 -12.99
C ASP A 428 12.43 3.38 -14.39
N ASN A 429 11.23 3.46 -14.97
CA ASN A 429 11.04 4.01 -16.30
C ASN A 429 9.65 4.59 -16.52
N PHE A 430 9.55 5.46 -17.54
CA PHE A 430 8.30 6.03 -18.02
C PHE A 430 8.23 5.87 -19.55
N GLN A 431 7.07 5.47 -20.07
CA GLN A 431 6.81 5.46 -21.50
C GLN A 431 6.92 6.87 -22.10
N SER A 432 7.22 6.95 -23.40
CA SER A 432 7.44 8.23 -24.07
C SER A 432 6.21 9.14 -24.08
N ASN A 433 5.00 8.58 -24.00
CA ASN A 433 3.72 9.29 -24.00
C ASN A 433 2.84 8.80 -22.84
N PHE A 434 3.35 8.90 -21.61
CA PHE A 434 2.66 8.39 -20.42
C PHE A 434 1.47 9.25 -19.98
N GLY A 435 1.27 10.43 -20.56
CA GLY A 435 0.18 11.31 -20.16
C GLY A 435 0.39 11.84 -18.74
N GLU A 436 -0.63 11.74 -17.90
CA GLU A 436 -0.56 12.30 -16.56
C GLU A 436 -0.06 11.29 -15.52
N PHE A 437 0.94 11.68 -14.72
CA PHE A 437 1.36 10.93 -13.55
C PHE A 437 1.17 11.79 -12.31
N ASN A 438 0.20 11.40 -11.48
CA ASN A 438 -0.12 12.08 -10.23
C ASN A 438 0.53 11.33 -9.07
N ILE A 439 1.47 11.96 -8.38
CA ILE A 439 2.15 11.36 -7.23
C ILE A 439 1.90 12.17 -5.97
N THR A 440 1.38 11.52 -4.93
CA THR A 440 1.19 12.09 -3.59
C THR A 440 2.10 11.38 -2.62
N LEU A 441 3.04 12.11 -2.04
CA LEU A 441 4.02 11.62 -1.07
C LEU A 441 3.76 12.28 0.29
N MET A 442 3.57 11.47 1.34
CA MET A 442 3.36 12.03 2.69
C MET A 442 4.63 11.93 3.52
N ASN A 443 4.90 10.82 4.19
CA ASN A 443 6.11 10.62 4.99
C ASN A 443 7.01 9.57 4.34
N SER A 444 7.32 9.78 3.05
CA SER A 444 7.90 8.78 2.18
C SER A 444 9.10 9.30 1.38
N GLU A 445 9.89 8.36 0.86
CA GLU A 445 10.98 8.65 -0.06
C GLU A 445 10.63 8.07 -1.43
N ALA A 446 10.85 8.86 -2.49
CA ALA A 446 10.60 8.42 -3.85
C ALA A 446 11.77 8.72 -4.77
N ILE A 447 12.08 7.76 -5.64
CA ILE A 447 13.05 7.90 -6.72
C ILE A 447 12.31 7.69 -8.04
N LEU A 448 12.32 8.72 -8.89
CA LEU A 448 11.75 8.66 -10.24
C LEU A 448 12.88 8.70 -11.27
N ASN A 449 13.08 7.60 -11.97
CA ASN A 449 14.05 7.49 -13.04
C ASN A 449 13.35 7.74 -14.38
N LEU A 450 13.59 8.88 -15.01
CA LEU A 450 12.93 9.26 -16.26
C LEU A 450 13.76 8.94 -17.50
N GLY A 451 15.05 8.65 -17.33
CA GLY A 451 15.96 8.36 -18.44
C GLY A 451 15.92 9.44 -19.53
N LYS A 452 15.52 9.04 -20.75
CA LYS A 452 15.41 9.96 -21.91
C LYS A 452 14.01 10.56 -22.10
N THR A 453 13.02 10.16 -21.31
CA THR A 453 11.62 10.58 -21.47
C THR A 453 11.48 12.08 -21.21
N LYS A 454 10.80 12.82 -22.09
CA LYS A 454 10.58 14.26 -21.92
C LYS A 454 9.26 14.49 -21.19
N THR A 455 9.31 15.35 -20.18
CA THR A 455 8.22 15.52 -19.23
C THR A 455 8.12 16.98 -18.78
N ASN A 456 6.90 17.42 -18.54
CA ASN A 456 6.59 18.66 -17.82
C ASN A 456 6.31 18.33 -16.36
N PHE A 457 6.65 19.23 -15.45
CA PHE A 457 6.41 19.03 -14.03
C PHE A 457 5.54 20.13 -13.46
N LYS A 458 4.61 19.75 -12.58
CA LYS A 458 3.86 20.67 -11.73
C LYS A 458 4.06 20.26 -10.28
N TYR A 459 4.41 21.21 -9.45
CA TYR A 459 4.72 20.98 -8.05
C TYR A 459 3.72 21.74 -7.19
N GLN A 460 3.00 21.02 -6.34
CA GLN A 460 2.20 21.58 -5.27
C GLN A 460 2.68 20.95 -3.97
N THR A 461 3.81 21.47 -3.49
CA THR A 461 4.59 20.86 -2.40
C THR A 461 4.66 21.79 -1.22
N ASN A 462 4.19 21.36 -0.05
CA ASN A 462 4.25 22.18 1.16
C ASN A 462 5.59 22.01 1.89
N LYS A 463 6.14 20.78 1.91
CA LYS A 463 7.40 20.40 2.61
C LYS A 463 8.06 19.14 2.00
N ILE A 464 8.39 19.14 0.70
CA ILE A 464 9.14 18.05 0.06
C ILE A 464 10.59 18.48 -0.15
N LYS A 465 11.56 17.66 0.26
CA LYS A 465 12.96 17.79 -0.20
C LYS A 465 13.05 17.25 -1.63
N LEU A 466 13.00 18.16 -2.61
CA LEU A 466 13.04 17.82 -4.03
C LEU A 466 14.47 17.96 -4.58
N ASP A 467 15.07 16.85 -5.02
CA ASP A 467 16.29 16.84 -5.85
C ASP A 467 15.91 16.45 -7.27
N ASN A 468 15.68 17.44 -8.14
CA ASN A 468 15.38 17.19 -9.54
C ASN A 468 16.58 17.52 -10.42
N LYS A 469 17.31 16.48 -10.81
CA LYS A 469 18.50 16.58 -11.68
C LYS A 469 18.15 16.95 -13.12
N ARG A 470 16.86 16.95 -13.48
CA ARG A 470 16.36 17.26 -14.82
C ARG A 470 15.86 18.70 -14.96
N VAL A 471 15.86 19.52 -13.89
CA VAL A 471 15.44 20.94 -13.93
C VAL A 471 16.20 21.75 -14.99
N ASN A 472 17.50 21.46 -15.17
CA ASN A 472 18.34 22.15 -16.15
C ASN A 472 18.13 21.65 -17.60
N THR A 473 17.40 20.54 -17.77
CA THR A 473 17.01 20.03 -19.09
C THR A 473 15.66 20.67 -19.45
N ILE A 474 15.67 21.92 -19.93
CA ILE A 474 14.45 22.58 -20.37
C ILE A 474 13.83 21.73 -21.48
N THR A 475 12.74 21.02 -21.17
CA THR A 475 12.01 20.18 -22.11
C THR A 475 11.14 21.04 -23.03
N ARG A 476 11.75 21.95 -23.80
CA ARG A 476 11.07 22.80 -24.80
C ARG A 476 10.21 21.99 -25.80
N ASN A 477 10.41 20.67 -25.86
CA ASN A 477 9.71 19.71 -26.73
C ASN A 477 9.09 18.52 -25.96
N ALA A 478 8.71 18.64 -24.67
CA ALA A 478 7.92 17.59 -24.02
C ALA A 478 6.51 17.53 -24.63
N PRO A 479 5.92 16.32 -24.79
CA PRO A 479 4.50 16.19 -25.10
C PRO A 479 3.66 16.98 -24.09
N LYS A 480 2.62 17.68 -24.56
CA LYS A 480 1.78 18.55 -23.71
C LYS A 480 1.08 17.76 -22.60
N ASP A 481 0.75 16.52 -22.87
CA ASP A 481 0.07 15.58 -22.00
C ASP A 481 1.00 14.87 -21.01
N ASN A 482 2.30 14.78 -21.28
CA ASN A 482 3.29 14.21 -20.35
C ASN A 482 3.57 15.16 -19.18
N VAL A 483 2.78 15.02 -18.12
CA VAL A 483 2.84 15.87 -16.93
C VAL A 483 3.00 15.01 -15.69
N ILE A 484 4.01 15.31 -14.88
CA ILE A 484 4.13 14.78 -13.51
C ILE A 484 3.63 15.84 -12.54
N ASN A 485 2.54 15.54 -11.83
CA ASN A 485 2.04 16.37 -10.73
C ASN A 485 2.51 15.78 -9.41
N VAL A 486 3.28 16.56 -8.66
CA VAL A 486 3.82 16.15 -7.36
C VAL A 486 3.10 16.89 -6.24
N PHE A 487 2.50 16.13 -5.34
CA PHE A 487 1.88 16.59 -4.11
C PHE A 487 2.63 16.01 -2.92
N GLY A 488 2.79 16.77 -1.85
CA GLY A 488 3.28 16.17 -0.61
C GLY A 488 3.63 17.09 0.54
N GLY A 489 3.87 16.45 1.68
CA GLY A 489 4.22 17.11 2.93
C GLY A 489 5.01 16.18 3.85
N PHE A 490 6.26 16.56 4.15
CA PHE A 490 7.27 15.81 4.92
C PHE A 490 7.88 14.60 4.18
N SER A 491 8.20 14.75 2.89
CA SER A 491 8.77 13.70 2.03
C SER A 491 10.10 14.10 1.37
N SER A 492 10.81 13.11 0.83
CA SER A 492 11.97 13.30 -0.06
C SER A 492 11.65 12.74 -1.46
N LEU A 493 11.96 13.50 -2.50
CA LEU A 493 11.76 13.08 -3.89
C LEU A 493 13.03 13.36 -4.70
N VAL A 494 13.59 12.32 -5.29
CA VAL A 494 14.71 12.41 -6.23
C VAL A 494 14.22 12.09 -7.63
N ILE A 495 14.46 12.99 -8.57
CA ILE A 495 14.14 12.82 -9.99
C ILE A 495 15.46 12.75 -10.76
N LYS A 496 15.69 11.63 -11.44
CA LYS A 496 16.92 11.33 -12.19
C LYS A 496 16.67 11.30 -13.69
#